data_AF-A0AAC9AE06-F1
#
_entry.id   AF-A0AAC9AE06-F1
#
_cell.length_a   1.000
_cell.length_b   1.000
_cell.length_c   1.000
_cell.angle_alpha   90.00
_cell.angle_beta   90.00
_cell.angle_gamma   90.00
#
_symmetry.space_group_name_H-M   'P 1'
#
loop_
_entity.id
_entity.type
_entity.pdbx_description
1 polymer ?
#
loop_
_entity_poly.entity_id
_entity_poly.type
_entity_poly.pdbx_seq_one_letter_code
_entity_poly.pdbx_strand_id
1 'polypeptide(L)'
;MSYTFTLFDDTDITLESYLAPTYNFKRGEGLKFAVAIDDEPPQTLNLHDVTGIWGERVSNHIAIEKSEHKGLLAGEHTLKVWLIDSGIVFQKFAIDTGGLKTPAIKSEGAFHSPVTNLGGVKPSYLGPPESRRLN
;
A
#
# COMPACT_ATOMS: atom_id res chain seq x y z
N MET A 1 8.35 -6.70 8.96
CA MET A 1 6.95 -7.07 9.29
C MET A 1 6.47 -8.07 8.26
N SER A 2 5.48 -8.90 8.59
CA SER A 2 4.98 -9.95 7.69
C SER A 2 3.48 -10.12 7.85
N TYR A 3 2.76 -10.27 6.75
CA TYR A 3 1.31 -10.42 6.70
C TYR A 3 0.92 -11.53 5.73
N THR A 4 -0.08 -12.33 6.07
CA THR A 4 -0.60 -13.40 5.20
C THR A 4 -1.88 -12.96 4.51
N PHE A 5 -2.03 -13.29 3.23
CA PHE A 5 -3.27 -13.08 2.47
C PHE A 5 -3.53 -14.27 1.54
N THR A 6 -4.76 -14.38 1.04
CA THR A 6 -5.16 -15.45 0.13
C THR A 6 -5.65 -14.87 -1.18
N LEU A 7 -5.11 -15.36 -2.29
CA LEU A 7 -5.63 -15.14 -3.63
C LEU A 7 -6.58 -16.28 -4.02
N PHE A 8 -7.65 -15.92 -4.72
CA PHE A 8 -8.67 -16.89 -5.15
C PHE A 8 -8.45 -17.41 -6.57
N ASP A 9 -7.71 -16.65 -7.38
CA ASP A 9 -7.45 -16.92 -8.79
C ASP A 9 -5.98 -16.56 -9.08
N ASP A 10 -5.37 -17.23 -10.06
CA ASP A 10 -4.05 -16.88 -10.58
C ASP A 10 -4.12 -15.49 -11.22
N THR A 11 -3.32 -14.53 -10.74
CA THR A 11 -3.43 -13.13 -11.16
C THR A 11 -2.18 -12.30 -10.89
N ASP A 12 -2.08 -11.19 -11.59
CA ASP A 12 -1.15 -10.11 -11.25
C ASP A 12 -1.80 -9.21 -10.20
N ILE A 13 -0.99 -8.68 -9.28
CA ILE A 13 -1.49 -7.74 -8.27
C ILE A 13 -0.70 -6.44 -8.23
N THR A 14 -1.41 -5.38 -7.88
CA THR A 14 -0.82 -4.11 -7.44
C THR A 14 -0.98 -3.98 -5.93
N LEU A 15 0.12 -3.85 -5.22
CA LEU A 15 0.12 -3.52 -3.80
C LEU A 15 0.17 -2.01 -3.64
N GLU A 16 -0.86 -1.43 -3.02
CA GLU A 16 -0.87 -0.03 -2.59
C GLU A 16 -0.51 0.06 -1.11
N SER A 17 0.59 0.73 -0.83
CA SER A 17 1.06 1.06 0.52
C SER A 17 0.58 2.47 0.88
N TYR A 18 -0.29 2.58 1.88
CA TYR A 18 -0.83 3.85 2.38
C TYR A 18 0.00 4.29 3.58
N LEU A 19 0.64 5.45 3.48
CA LEU A 19 1.59 5.96 4.46
C LEU A 19 1.19 7.35 4.94
N ALA A 20 1.61 7.73 6.14
CA ALA A 20 1.61 9.13 6.54
C ALA A 20 2.54 9.94 5.61
N PRO A 21 2.17 11.16 5.20
CA PRO A 21 2.99 12.01 4.33
C PRO A 21 4.13 12.66 5.13
N THR A 22 5.04 11.84 5.67
CA THR A 22 6.21 12.31 6.42
C THR A 22 7.11 13.13 5.52
N TYR A 23 7.61 14.26 6.01
CA TYR A 23 8.52 15.13 5.25
C TYR A 23 9.93 14.54 5.16
N ASN A 24 10.64 14.84 4.07
CA ASN A 24 12.02 14.40 3.88
C ASN A 24 12.99 15.19 4.78
N PHE A 25 13.16 14.73 6.02
CA PHE A 25 14.08 15.35 6.97
C PHE A 25 15.55 14.98 6.73
N LYS A 26 15.84 13.91 5.98
CA LYS A 26 17.20 13.41 5.74
C LYS A 26 18.01 14.30 4.79
N ARG A 27 17.37 15.28 4.12
CA ARG A 27 17.96 16.12 3.05
C ARG A 27 18.65 15.31 1.92
N GLY A 28 18.32 14.02 1.82
CA GLY A 28 18.85 13.09 0.83
C GLY A 28 17.75 12.62 -0.11
N GLU A 29 17.93 11.43 -0.68
CA GLU A 29 17.05 10.87 -1.71
C GLU A 29 15.60 10.61 -1.25
N GLY A 30 15.33 10.62 0.07
CA GLY A 30 14.00 10.41 0.62
C GLY A 30 13.97 9.40 1.74
N LEU A 31 12.79 8.81 1.94
CA LEU A 31 12.51 7.81 2.95
C LEU A 31 12.07 6.54 2.23
N LYS A 32 12.87 5.48 2.37
CA LYS A 32 12.71 4.23 1.64
C LYS A 32 12.19 3.11 2.53
N PHE A 33 11.40 2.23 1.93
CA PHE A 33 11.02 0.94 2.48
C PHE A 33 11.05 -0.10 1.36
N ALA A 34 11.03 -1.38 1.71
CA ALA A 34 10.92 -2.45 0.74
C ALA A 34 9.73 -3.35 1.04
N VAL A 35 9.17 -3.92 -0.02
CA VAL A 35 8.10 -4.92 0.04
C VAL A 35 8.44 -6.09 -0.88
N ALA A 36 7.97 -7.27 -0.50
CA ALA A 36 8.05 -8.47 -1.34
C ALA A 36 6.85 -9.36 -1.05
N ILE A 37 6.43 -10.13 -2.05
CA ILE A 37 5.47 -11.22 -1.91
C ILE A 37 6.21 -12.55 -2.01
N ASP A 38 6.03 -13.38 -0.99
CA ASP A 38 6.72 -14.67 -0.83
C ASP A 38 8.25 -14.49 -0.92
N ASP A 39 8.89 -15.21 -1.83
CA ASP A 39 10.34 -15.24 -1.99
C ASP A 39 10.84 -14.46 -3.22
N GLU A 40 10.00 -13.58 -3.77
CA GLU A 40 10.44 -12.67 -4.83
C GLU A 40 11.53 -11.69 -4.33
N PRO A 41 12.34 -11.12 -5.25
CA PRO A 41 13.26 -10.04 -4.90
C PRO A 41 12.52 -8.81 -4.33
N PRO A 42 12.94 -8.26 -3.17
CA PRO A 42 12.28 -7.09 -2.60
C PRO A 42 12.33 -5.86 -3.50
N GLN A 43 11.17 -5.23 -3.69
CA GLN A 43 11.03 -3.97 -4.40
C GLN A 43 11.16 -2.82 -3.41
N THR A 44 12.11 -1.90 -3.66
CA THR A 44 12.31 -0.72 -2.82
C THR A 44 11.49 0.44 -3.34
N LEU A 45 10.66 1.03 -2.48
CA LEU A 45 9.85 2.21 -2.77
C LEU A 45 10.35 3.41 -1.97
N ASN A 46 10.17 4.60 -2.54
CA ASN A 46 10.61 5.85 -1.95
C ASN A 46 9.44 6.83 -1.83
N LEU A 47 9.15 7.28 -0.61
CA LEU A 47 8.07 8.22 -0.31
C LEU A 47 8.22 9.58 -1.02
N HIS A 48 9.42 9.90 -1.50
CA HIS A 48 9.75 11.20 -2.10
C HIS A 48 10.19 11.11 -3.56
N ASP A 49 9.97 9.98 -4.22
CA ASP A 49 10.38 9.80 -5.62
C ASP A 49 9.61 10.71 -6.59
N VAL A 50 8.33 10.95 -6.29
CA VAL A 50 7.47 11.80 -7.12
C VAL A 50 7.48 13.24 -6.63
N THR A 51 7.96 14.15 -7.47
CA THR A 51 8.01 15.59 -7.19
C THR A 51 6.69 16.29 -7.51
N GLY A 52 6.43 17.45 -6.89
CA GLY A 52 5.29 18.31 -7.22
C GLY A 52 3.95 17.93 -6.60
N ILE A 53 3.84 16.76 -5.96
CA ILE A 53 2.59 16.26 -5.35
C ILE A 53 2.54 16.39 -3.82
N TRP A 54 3.55 17.03 -3.21
CA TRP A 54 3.65 17.17 -1.76
C TRP A 54 2.43 17.83 -1.13
N GLY A 55 1.96 18.94 -1.71
CA GLY A 55 0.82 19.69 -1.20
C GLY A 55 -0.47 18.85 -1.19
N GLU A 56 -0.67 18.02 -2.21
CA GLU A 56 -1.81 17.10 -2.29
C GLU A 56 -1.72 16.01 -1.21
N ARG A 57 -0.57 15.35 -1.09
CA ARG A 57 -0.36 14.28 -0.09
C ARG A 57 -0.60 14.75 1.33
N VAL A 58 -0.08 15.93 1.68
CA VAL A 58 -0.28 16.52 3.00
C VAL A 58 -1.74 16.93 3.21
N SER A 59 -2.38 17.55 2.21
CA SER A 59 -3.79 17.95 2.30
C SER A 59 -4.73 16.76 2.50
N ASN A 60 -4.45 15.64 1.81
CA ASN A 60 -5.19 14.40 1.92
C ASN A 60 -4.76 13.53 3.12
N HIS A 61 -3.76 13.95 3.90
CA HIS A 61 -3.19 13.21 5.03
C HIS A 61 -2.66 11.80 4.67
N ILE A 62 -2.36 11.58 3.39
CA ILE A 62 -2.00 10.26 2.86
C ILE A 62 -1.01 10.35 1.70
N ALA A 63 -0.01 9.47 1.74
CA ALA A 63 0.83 9.14 0.60
C ALA A 63 0.56 7.69 0.19
N ILE A 64 0.47 7.44 -1.11
CA ILE A 64 0.23 6.09 -1.65
C ILE A 64 1.41 5.75 -2.56
N GLU A 65 2.09 4.66 -2.23
CA GLU A 65 3.17 4.09 -3.04
C GLU A 65 2.73 2.72 -3.57
N LYS A 66 3.10 2.39 -4.81
CA LYS A 66 2.62 1.19 -5.50
C LYS A 66 3.76 0.29 -5.94
N SER A 67 3.59 -1.03 -5.78
CA SER A 67 4.45 -2.06 -6.36
C SER A 67 3.62 -3.08 -7.14
N GLU A 68 4.19 -3.61 -8.22
CA GLU A 68 3.53 -4.60 -9.08
C GLU A 68 4.15 -5.97 -8.85
N HIS A 69 3.32 -7.00 -8.70
CA HIS A 69 3.72 -8.38 -8.45
C HIS A 69 3.00 -9.29 -9.43
N LYS A 70 3.74 -10.03 -10.25
CA LYS A 70 3.18 -10.72 -11.43
C LYS A 70 3.22 -12.23 -11.28
N GLY A 71 2.23 -12.90 -11.87
CA GLY A 71 2.16 -14.35 -11.94
C GLY A 71 1.98 -15.02 -10.58
N LEU A 72 1.23 -14.40 -9.66
CA LEU A 72 0.89 -15.05 -8.40
C LEU A 72 -0.21 -16.07 -8.64
N LEU A 73 -0.05 -17.26 -8.05
CA LEU A 73 -1.04 -18.34 -8.15
C LEU A 73 -2.17 -18.13 -7.14
N ALA A 74 -3.30 -18.79 -7.32
CA ALA A 74 -4.31 -18.90 -6.28
C ALA A 74 -3.72 -19.65 -5.07
N GLY A 75 -3.95 -19.13 -3.86
CA GLY A 75 -3.38 -19.71 -2.64
C GLY A 75 -3.03 -18.70 -1.57
N GLU A 76 -2.38 -19.18 -0.52
CA GLU A 76 -1.85 -18.34 0.56
C GLU A 76 -0.50 -17.74 0.15
N HIS A 77 -0.34 -16.45 0.41
CA HIS A 77 0.85 -15.67 0.14
C HIS A 77 1.25 -14.86 1.37
N THR A 78 2.52 -14.46 1.41
CA THR A 78 3.07 -13.64 2.47
C THR A 78 3.59 -12.32 1.92
N LEU A 79 3.01 -11.20 2.36
CA LEU A 79 3.58 -9.87 2.19
C LEU A 79 4.66 -9.65 3.26
N LYS A 80 5.90 -9.49 2.82
CA LYS A 80 7.06 -9.11 3.63
C LYS A 80 7.33 -7.62 3.46
N VAL A 81 7.55 -6.91 4.57
CA VAL A 81 7.81 -5.45 4.58
C VAL A 81 9.03 -5.15 5.42
N TRP A 82 9.96 -4.36 4.87
CA TRP A 82 11.17 -3.90 5.53
C TRP A 82 11.20 -2.37 5.60
N LEU A 83 11.42 -1.86 6.80
CA LEU A 83 11.74 -0.45 7.01
C LEU A 83 13.23 -0.26 6.76
N ILE A 84 13.58 0.51 5.72
CA ILE A 84 14.97 0.87 5.43
C ILE A 84 15.31 2.18 6.15
N ASP A 85 14.44 3.18 6.00
CA ASP A 85 14.57 4.47 6.67
C ASP A 85 13.57 4.65 7.82
N SER A 86 14.00 5.37 8.85
CA SER A 86 13.14 5.78 9.96
C SER A 86 12.17 6.88 9.55
N GLY A 87 11.06 7.01 10.28
CA GLY A 87 10.02 8.03 10.03
C GLY A 87 8.95 7.60 9.02
N ILE A 88 9.03 6.38 8.48
CA ILE A 88 7.95 5.77 7.71
C ILE A 88 6.87 5.26 8.67
N VAL A 89 5.63 5.64 8.39
CA VAL A 89 4.45 5.22 9.15
C VAL A 89 3.43 4.65 8.18
N PHE A 90 3.21 3.34 8.25
CA PHE A 90 2.18 2.66 7.47
C PHE A 90 0.82 2.82 8.15
N GLN A 91 -0.19 3.18 7.36
CA GLN A 91 -1.59 3.22 7.80
C GLN A 91 -2.35 1.98 7.34
N LYS A 92 -2.11 1.52 6.10
CA LYS A 92 -2.81 0.39 5.48
C LYS A 92 -2.02 -0.17 4.30
N PHE A 93 -2.21 -1.45 4.01
CA PHE A 93 -1.91 -2.06 2.71
C PHE A 93 -3.21 -2.46 2.00
N ALA A 94 -3.28 -2.25 0.69
CA ALA A 94 -4.38 -2.72 -0.15
C ALA A 94 -3.82 -3.51 -1.34
N ILE A 95 -4.47 -4.64 -1.64
CA ILE A 95 -4.13 -5.49 -2.77
C ILE A 95 -5.22 -5.31 -3.83
N ASP A 96 -4.82 -4.92 -5.04
CA ASP A 96 -5.67 -4.89 -6.22
C ASP A 96 -5.27 -6.02 -7.17
N THR A 97 -6.24 -6.88 -7.49
CA THR A 97 -6.08 -8.04 -8.38
C THR A 97 -6.64 -7.76 -9.79
N GLY A 98 -6.62 -6.50 -10.25
CA GLY A 98 -7.16 -6.08 -11.55
C GLY A 98 -8.65 -5.71 -11.54
N GLY A 99 -9.21 -5.43 -10.36
CA GLY A 99 -10.62 -5.09 -10.17
C GLY A 99 -10.87 -3.60 -9.91
N LEU A 100 -9.83 -2.79 -9.69
CA LEU A 100 -10.01 -1.35 -9.46
C LEU A 100 -10.42 -0.61 -10.73
N LYS A 101 -11.72 -0.31 -10.85
CA LYS A 101 -12.16 0.86 -11.63
C LYS A 101 -11.74 2.10 -10.86
N THR A 102 -10.82 2.88 -11.41
CA THR A 102 -10.43 4.19 -10.87
C THR A 102 -11.69 5.05 -10.67
N PRO A 103 -12.01 5.50 -9.45
CA PRO A 103 -12.99 6.56 -9.33
C PRO A 103 -12.34 7.81 -9.94
N ALA A 104 -12.93 8.34 -11.01
CA ALA A 104 -12.58 9.67 -11.47
C ALA A 104 -12.89 10.66 -10.34
N ILE A 105 -11.87 11.08 -9.60
CA ILE A 105 -12.00 12.16 -8.62
C ILE A 105 -12.29 13.42 -9.42
N LYS A 106 -13.58 13.80 -9.51
CA LYS A 106 -13.94 15.17 -9.86
C LYS A 106 -13.67 16.02 -8.64
N SER A 107 -12.81 17.03 -8.81
CA SER A 107 -12.57 18.08 -7.84
C SER A 107 -13.89 18.73 -7.42
N GLU A 108 -14.22 18.69 -6.13
CA GLU A 108 -14.54 19.85 -5.29
C GLU A 108 -15.08 19.37 -3.94
N GLY A 109 -14.89 20.20 -2.92
CA GLY A 109 -14.96 19.83 -1.52
C GLY A 109 -16.25 19.12 -1.11
N ALA A 110 -16.08 17.92 -0.55
CA ALA A 110 -17.08 17.29 0.29
C ALA A 110 -16.37 16.36 1.26
N PHE A 111 -16.43 16.69 2.55
CA PHE A 111 -16.33 15.70 3.61
C PHE A 111 -17.45 14.68 3.37
N HIS A 112 -17.11 13.48 2.89
CA HIS A 112 -17.97 12.31 2.91
C HIS A 112 -17.12 11.06 2.71
N SER A 113 -17.21 10.10 3.62
CA SER A 113 -16.83 8.72 3.36
C SER A 113 -17.63 8.21 2.16
N PRO A 114 -17.01 7.79 1.04
CA PRO A 114 -17.68 6.95 0.07
C PRO A 114 -17.20 5.53 0.34
N VAL A 115 -17.95 4.80 1.18
CA VAL A 115 -18.07 3.36 0.95
C VAL A 115 -18.95 3.24 -0.29
N THR A 116 -18.34 3.29 -1.47
CA THR A 116 -19.04 3.01 -2.72
C THR A 116 -18.53 1.68 -3.25
N ASN A 117 -19.25 0.62 -2.87
CA ASN A 117 -19.10 -0.71 -3.45
C ASN A 117 -19.63 -0.67 -4.89
N LEU A 118 -18.72 -0.70 -5.86
CA LEU A 118 -19.02 -0.91 -7.28
C LEU A 118 -18.22 -2.10 -7.80
N GLY A 119 -18.54 -3.28 -7.25
CA GLY A 119 -18.24 -4.58 -7.86
C GLY A 119 -16.75 -4.91 -8.01
N GLY A 120 -16.21 -5.62 -7.02
CA GLY A 120 -14.95 -6.36 -7.18
C GLY A 120 -13.88 -6.08 -6.14
N VAL A 121 -14.04 -5.07 -5.27
CA VAL A 121 -13.15 -4.93 -4.12
C VAL A 121 -13.44 -6.10 -3.17
N LYS A 122 -12.58 -7.10 -3.14
CA LYS A 122 -12.37 -7.93 -1.95
C LYS A 122 -11.22 -7.28 -1.17
N PRO A 123 -11.48 -6.25 -0.35
CA PRO A 123 -10.40 -5.65 0.43
C PRO A 123 -9.97 -6.68 1.46
N SER A 124 -8.83 -7.35 1.25
CA SER A 124 -8.12 -8.03 2.31
C SER A 124 -7.47 -6.96 3.18
N TYR A 125 -8.21 -6.52 4.21
CA TYR A 125 -7.66 -5.60 5.19
C TYR A 125 -6.62 -6.34 6.03
N LEU A 126 -5.34 -6.08 5.74
CA LEU A 126 -4.25 -6.48 6.60
C LEU A 126 -4.22 -5.49 7.77
N GLY A 127 -4.83 -5.89 8.89
CA GLY A 127 -4.95 -5.08 10.09
C GLY A 127 -3.60 -4.63 10.67
N PRO A 128 -3.62 -3.71 11.65
CA PRO A 128 -2.41 -3.23 12.30
C PRO A 128 -1.59 -4.40 12.89
N PRO A 129 -0.25 -4.26 12.97
CA PRO A 129 0.62 -5.33 13.44
C PRO A 129 0.45 -5.55 14.95
N GLU A 130 -0.51 -6.36 15.36
CA GLU A 130 -0.59 -6.90 16.72
C GLU A 130 -0.55 -8.43 16.74
N SER A 131 0.31 -8.93 17.62
CA SER A 131 0.72 -10.30 17.86
C SER A 131 -0.43 -11.24 18.21
N ARG A 132 -0.46 -12.43 17.59
CA ARG A 132 -1.19 -13.59 18.12
C ARG A 132 -0.77 -13.80 19.59
N ARG A 133 -1.65 -13.52 20.54
CA ARG A 133 -1.55 -14.13 21.88
C ARG A 133 -1.97 -15.58 21.72
N LEU A 134 -1.00 -16.48 21.88
CA LEU A 134 -1.28 -17.90 22.08
C LEU A 134 -1.84 -18.06 23.50
N ASN A 135 -3.03 -18.64 23.62
CA ASN A 135 -3.47 -19.35 24.82
C ASN A 135 -3.30 -20.84 24.57
#